data_AF-H3GG91-F1
#
_entry.id   AF-H3GG91-F1
#
_cell.length_a   1.000
_cell.length_b   1.000
_cell.length_c   1.000
_cell.angle_alpha   90.00
_cell.angle_beta   90.00
_cell.angle_gamma   90.00
#
_symmetry.space_group_name_H-M   'P 1'
#
loop_
_entity.id
_entity.type
_entity.pdbx_description
1 polymer ?
#
loop_
_entity_poly.entity_id
_entity_poly.type
_entity_poly.pdbx_seq_one_letter_code
_entity_poly.pdbx_strand_id
1 'polypeptide(L)'
;MKVATDKQTSRRLVNLPNCALVNVLKATVARLHNLEMELNELELALDEDQKEIESFTKEIDECHDRMKDINEFVRALNASEVPTIPDVALALADMAEEREEEENAITQYEEARGWHEQQFQTLHGQCVTLKKERVALHKTCIEICSIFRRNGVFEVVRRRLAKVAELKPKST
;
A
#
# COMPACT_ATOMS: atom_id res chain seq x y z
N MET A 1 -4.44 18.74 -19.40
CA MET A 1 -3.15 18.72 -20.14
C MET A 1 -2.43 17.39 -19.87
N LYS A 2 -2.44 16.39 -20.77
CA LYS A 2 -1.73 15.10 -20.51
C LYS A 2 -1.23 14.30 -21.72
N VAL A 3 -1.37 14.80 -22.95
CA VAL A 3 -1.00 14.07 -24.18
C VAL A 3 0.31 14.58 -24.82
N ALA A 4 0.81 15.76 -24.40
CA ALA A 4 1.97 16.39 -25.00
C ALA A 4 3.31 15.75 -24.58
N THR A 5 3.40 15.24 -23.35
CA THR A 5 4.64 14.66 -22.79
C THR A 5 5.02 13.34 -23.47
N ASP A 6 4.04 12.51 -23.80
CA ASP A 6 4.25 11.20 -24.42
C ASP A 6 4.89 11.30 -25.81
N LYS A 7 4.32 12.14 -26.68
CA LYS A 7 4.83 12.36 -28.04
C LYS A 7 6.22 12.95 -28.05
N GLN A 8 6.56 13.78 -27.05
CA GLN A 8 7.88 14.39 -26.93
C GLN A 8 8.94 13.36 -26.50
N THR A 9 8.60 12.45 -25.58
CA THR A 9 9.49 11.36 -25.16
C THR A 9 9.75 10.38 -26.31
N SER A 10 8.71 9.94 -27.03
CA SER A 10 8.90 9.05 -28.18
C SER A 10 9.75 9.69 -29.29
N ARG A 11 9.57 10.98 -29.56
CA ARG A 11 10.40 11.73 -30.53
C ARG A 11 11.86 11.81 -30.09
N ARG A 12 12.12 11.99 -28.79
CA ARG A 12 13.49 11.99 -28.25
C ARG A 12 14.15 10.62 -28.42
N LEU A 13 13.45 9.54 -28.12
CA LEU A 13 13.97 8.18 -28.25
C LEU A 13 14.32 7.82 -29.71
N VAL A 14 13.46 8.17 -30.66
CA VAL A 14 13.70 7.86 -32.09
C VAL A 14 14.99 8.47 -32.64
N ASN A 15 15.42 9.61 -32.11
CA ASN A 15 16.62 10.31 -32.56
C ASN A 15 17.92 9.80 -31.89
N LEU A 16 17.83 8.87 -30.94
CA LEU A 16 19.00 8.34 -30.24
C LEU A 16 19.68 7.21 -31.03
N PRO A 17 21.01 7.10 -30.98
CA PRO A 17 21.71 5.95 -31.54
C PRO A 17 21.37 4.68 -30.76
N ASN A 18 21.44 3.52 -31.42
CA ASN A 18 21.10 2.22 -30.81
C ASN A 18 21.87 1.94 -29.50
N CYS A 19 23.14 2.35 -29.39
CA CYS A 19 23.93 2.19 -28.16
C CYS A 19 23.36 3.01 -26.99
N ALA A 20 22.90 4.24 -27.23
CA ALA A 20 22.25 5.05 -26.21
C ALA A 20 20.90 4.45 -25.80
N LEU A 21 20.12 3.95 -26.77
CA LEU A 21 18.85 3.26 -26.50
C LEU A 21 19.05 2.00 -25.63
N VAL A 22 20.15 1.26 -25.81
CA VAL A 22 20.47 0.11 -24.95
C VAL A 22 20.74 0.57 -23.52
N ASN A 23 21.46 1.67 -23.32
CA ASN A 23 21.72 2.20 -21.97
C ASN A 23 20.43 2.70 -21.30
N VAL A 24 19.57 3.38 -22.03
CA VAL A 24 18.24 3.78 -21.53
C VAL A 24 17.43 2.54 -21.14
N LEU A 25 17.35 1.53 -22.01
CA LEU A 25 16.62 0.30 -21.71
C LEU A 25 17.16 -0.41 -20.46
N LYS A 26 18.49 -0.50 -20.29
CA LYS A 26 19.10 -1.08 -19.09
C LYS A 26 18.71 -0.32 -17.83
N ALA A 27 18.80 1.02 -17.86
CA ALA A 27 18.41 1.86 -16.73
C ALA A 27 16.91 1.73 -16.41
N THR A 28 16.06 1.70 -17.44
CA THR A 28 14.61 1.52 -17.29
C THR A 28 14.27 0.16 -16.67
N VAL A 29 14.90 -0.92 -17.13
CA VAL A 29 14.70 -2.26 -16.56
C VAL A 29 15.19 -2.33 -15.12
N ALA A 30 16.35 -1.74 -14.80
CA ALA A 30 16.84 -1.68 -13.43
C ALA A 30 15.89 -0.90 -12.51
N ARG A 31 15.35 0.25 -12.97
CA ARG A 31 14.35 1.00 -12.21
C ARG A 31 13.04 0.23 -12.05
N LEU A 32 12.60 -0.50 -13.07
CA LEU A 32 11.41 -1.36 -12.98
C LEU A 32 11.55 -2.45 -11.91
N HIS A 33 12.72 -3.08 -11.82
CA HIS A 33 13.02 -4.06 -10.78
C HIS A 33 12.99 -3.43 -9.38
N ASN A 34 13.59 -2.26 -9.21
CA ASN A 34 13.55 -1.55 -7.92
C ASN A 34 12.12 -1.13 -7.54
N LEU A 35 11.34 -0.64 -8.50
CA LEU A 35 9.93 -0.30 -8.29
C LEU A 35 9.09 -1.51 -7.86
N GLU A 36 9.42 -2.71 -8.34
CA GLU A 36 8.71 -3.92 -7.93
C GLU A 36 8.96 -4.23 -6.45
N MET A 37 10.20 -4.09 -5.98
CA MET A 37 10.53 -4.23 -4.56
C MET A 37 9.87 -3.13 -3.71
N GLU A 38 10.00 -1.86 -4.13
CA GLU A 38 9.37 -0.71 -3.43
C GLU A 38 7.85 -0.85 -3.34
N LEU A 39 7.18 -1.31 -4.41
CA LEU A 39 5.74 -1.51 -4.41
C LEU A 39 5.33 -2.66 -3.49
N ASN A 40 6.07 -3.75 -3.45
CA ASN A 40 5.78 -4.86 -2.54
C ASN A 40 5.91 -4.43 -1.08
N GLU A 41 6.96 -3.68 -0.73
CA GLU A 41 7.13 -3.13 0.64
C GLU A 41 5.98 -2.21 1.03
N LEU A 42 5.58 -1.30 0.13
CA LEU A 42 4.45 -0.41 0.38
C LEU A 42 3.12 -1.16 0.51
N GLU A 43 2.90 -2.21 -0.29
CA GLU A 43 1.68 -3.02 -0.24
C GLU A 43 1.60 -3.83 1.06
N LEU A 44 2.73 -4.30 1.60
CA LEU A 44 2.79 -4.92 2.93
C LEU A 44 2.47 -3.92 4.05
N ALA A 45 3.10 -2.74 4.03
CA ALA A 45 2.85 -1.70 5.03
C ALA A 45 1.39 -1.21 5.00
N LEU A 46 0.78 -1.11 3.82
CA LEU A 46 -0.64 -0.77 3.67
C LEU A 46 -1.56 -1.84 4.28
N ASP A 47 -1.23 -3.12 4.11
CA ASP A 47 -2.00 -4.23 4.69
C ASP A 47 -1.87 -4.25 6.23
N GLU A 48 -0.70 -3.90 6.76
CA GLU A 48 -0.48 -3.73 8.20
C GLU A 48 -1.33 -2.58 8.76
N ASP A 49 -1.25 -1.38 8.19
CA ASP A 49 -2.06 -0.23 8.64
C ASP A 49 -3.56 -0.51 8.54
N GLN A 50 -4.02 -1.18 7.48
CA GLN A 50 -5.43 -1.55 7.31
C GLN A 50 -5.90 -2.47 8.44
N LYS A 51 -5.09 -3.45 8.84
CA LYS A 51 -5.41 -4.36 9.96
C LYS A 51 -5.47 -3.63 11.29
N GLU A 52 -4.55 -2.71 11.54
CA GLU A 52 -4.56 -1.89 12.76
C GLU A 52 -5.83 -1.02 12.83
N ILE A 53 -6.21 -0.38 11.72
CA ILE A 53 -7.46 0.40 11.62
C ILE A 53 -8.69 -0.47 11.93
N GLU A 54 -8.76 -1.67 11.35
CA GLU A 54 -9.85 -2.63 11.60
C GLU A 54 -9.87 -3.10 13.06
N SER A 55 -8.69 -3.36 13.63
CA SER A 55 -8.53 -3.76 15.02
C SER A 55 -9.02 -2.66 15.97
N PHE A 56 -8.54 -1.42 15.82
CA PHE A 56 -9.00 -0.31 16.67
C PHE A 56 -10.49 0.00 16.48
N THR A 57 -11.01 -0.16 15.27
CA THR A 57 -12.46 -0.01 15.04
C THR A 57 -13.26 -1.03 15.84
N LYS A 58 -12.80 -2.29 15.87
CA LYS A 58 -13.41 -3.34 16.68
C LYS A 58 -13.32 -3.04 18.18
N GLU A 59 -12.17 -2.59 18.67
CA GLU A 59 -12.01 -2.22 20.09
C GLU A 59 -12.95 -1.06 20.48
N ILE A 60 -13.11 -0.05 19.62
CA ILE A 60 -14.05 1.06 19.83
C ILE A 60 -15.50 0.56 19.90
N ASP A 61 -15.90 -0.33 18.99
CA ASP A 61 -17.24 -0.92 19.00
C ASP A 61 -17.49 -1.73 20.29
N GLU A 62 -16.49 -2.50 20.74
CA GLU A 62 -16.58 -3.24 22.00
C GLU A 62 -16.68 -2.33 23.22
N CYS A 63 -15.98 -1.18 23.23
CA CYS A 63 -16.12 -0.17 24.29
C CYS A 63 -17.56 0.38 24.33
N HIS A 64 -18.14 0.69 23.16
CA HIS A 64 -19.53 1.19 23.09
C HIS A 64 -20.54 0.15 23.60
N ASP A 65 -20.35 -1.13 23.30
CA ASP A 65 -21.18 -2.21 23.82
C ASP A 65 -21.08 -2.30 25.36
N ARG A 66 -19.85 -2.26 25.91
CA ARG A 66 -19.65 -2.25 27.38
C ARG A 66 -20.28 -1.03 28.04
N MET A 67 -20.14 0.16 27.46
CA MET A 67 -20.80 1.37 27.95
C MET A 67 -22.32 1.24 27.96
N LYS A 68 -22.90 0.60 26.93
CA LYS A 68 -24.34 0.36 26.87
C LYS A 68 -24.80 -0.58 28.00
N ASP A 69 -24.04 -1.64 28.26
CA ASP A 69 -24.32 -2.57 29.36
C ASP A 69 -24.22 -1.88 30.72
N ILE A 70 -23.19 -1.05 30.94
CA ILE A 70 -23.05 -0.21 32.14
C ILE A 70 -24.28 0.70 32.30
N ASN A 71 -24.69 1.41 31.24
CA ASN A 71 -25.85 2.30 31.29
C ASN A 71 -27.15 1.55 31.61
N GLU A 72 -27.33 0.33 31.06
CA GLU A 72 -28.48 -0.51 31.36
C GLU A 72 -28.48 -0.99 32.82
N PHE A 73 -27.31 -1.38 33.33
CA PHE A 73 -27.16 -1.79 34.72
C PHE A 73 -27.41 -0.63 35.70
N VAL A 74 -26.84 0.56 35.44
CA VAL A 74 -27.10 1.78 36.21
C VAL A 74 -28.58 2.15 36.20
N ARG A 75 -29.27 2.00 35.05
CA ARG A 75 -30.72 2.21 34.96
C ARG A 75 -31.49 1.23 35.85
N ALA A 76 -31.15 -0.05 35.82
CA ALA A 76 -31.79 -1.07 36.65
C ALA A 76 -31.56 -0.84 38.15
N LEU A 77 -30.36 -0.40 38.54
CA LEU A 77 -30.06 -0.02 39.93
C LEU A 77 -30.92 1.15 40.40
N ASN A 78 -31.00 2.21 39.60
CA ASN A 78 -31.83 3.38 39.92
C ASN A 78 -33.32 3.05 39.99
N ALA A 79 -33.79 2.08 39.21
CA ALA A 79 -35.17 1.58 39.26
C ALA A 79 -35.44 0.62 40.43
N SER A 80 -34.43 0.30 41.26
CA SER A 80 -34.50 -0.72 42.31
C SER A 80 -34.90 -2.11 41.79
N GLU A 81 -34.59 -2.40 40.53
CA GLU A 81 -34.89 -3.68 39.87
C GLU A 81 -33.87 -4.77 40.21
N VAL A 82 -32.78 -4.42 40.90
CA VAL A 82 -31.72 -5.35 41.32
C VAL A 82 -31.74 -5.51 42.86
N PRO A 83 -32.59 -6.41 43.41
CA PRO A 83 -32.87 -6.48 44.84
C PRO A 83 -31.72 -7.03 45.71
N THR A 84 -30.63 -7.48 45.10
CA THR A 84 -29.51 -8.17 45.78
C THR A 84 -28.27 -7.30 46.01
N ILE A 85 -28.24 -6.03 45.59
CA ILE A 85 -27.07 -5.17 45.79
C ILE A 85 -27.14 -4.50 47.17
N PRO A 86 -26.21 -4.82 48.11
CA PRO A 86 -26.28 -4.31 49.49
C PRO A 86 -25.97 -2.82 49.60
N ASP A 87 -25.10 -2.31 48.71
CA ASP A 87 -24.69 -0.91 48.66
C ASP A 87 -24.83 -0.39 47.22
N VAL A 88 -26.00 0.15 46.91
CA VAL A 88 -26.31 0.73 45.59
C VAL A 88 -25.46 1.97 45.32
N ALA A 89 -25.10 2.74 46.35
CA ALA A 89 -24.30 3.95 46.16
C ALA A 89 -22.87 3.62 45.74
N LEU A 90 -22.27 2.60 46.35
CA LEU A 90 -20.96 2.09 45.94
C LEU A 90 -21.02 1.54 44.51
N ALA A 91 -22.00 0.68 44.20
CA ALA A 91 -22.14 0.12 42.86
C ALA A 91 -22.34 1.21 41.77
N LEU A 92 -23.07 2.28 42.07
CA LEU A 92 -23.21 3.41 41.14
C LEU A 92 -21.91 4.20 40.97
N ALA A 93 -21.08 4.31 42.01
CA ALA A 93 -19.77 4.94 41.91
C ALA A 93 -18.80 4.09 41.07
N ASP A 94 -18.76 2.78 41.31
CA ASP A 94 -17.93 1.84 40.54
C ASP A 94 -18.31 1.88 39.04
N MET A 95 -19.60 1.87 38.73
CA MET A 95 -20.07 1.97 37.34
C MET A 95 -19.78 3.32 36.68
N ALA A 96 -19.72 4.40 37.46
CA ALA A 96 -19.32 5.70 36.93
C ALA A 96 -17.83 5.73 36.59
N GLU A 97 -16.99 5.10 37.40
CA GLU A 97 -15.55 4.91 37.14
C GLU A 97 -15.34 4.03 35.89
N GLU A 98 -15.96 2.85 35.82
CA GLU A 98 -15.86 1.97 34.64
C GLU A 98 -16.31 2.70 33.37
N ARG A 99 -17.38 3.50 33.44
CA ARG A 99 -17.84 4.29 32.29
C ARG A 99 -16.81 5.34 31.84
N GLU A 100 -16.14 6.00 32.79
CA GLU A 100 -15.07 6.96 32.50
C GLU A 100 -13.85 6.27 31.88
N GLU A 101 -13.49 5.07 32.36
CA GLU A 101 -12.42 4.25 31.78
C GLU A 101 -12.70 3.89 30.33
N GLU A 102 -13.93 3.47 30.00
CA GLU A 102 -14.32 3.17 28.61
C GLU A 102 -14.28 4.42 27.70
N GLU A 103 -14.72 5.59 28.19
CA GLU A 103 -14.62 6.85 27.43
C GLU A 103 -13.16 7.25 27.15
N ASN A 104 -12.29 7.06 28.14
CA ASN A 104 -10.86 7.28 27.99
C ASN A 104 -10.23 6.28 26.99
N ALA A 105 -10.64 5.01 27.04
CA ALA A 105 -10.17 3.99 26.10
C ALA A 105 -10.58 4.30 24.65
N ILE A 106 -11.84 4.68 24.43
CA ILE A 106 -12.33 5.10 23.10
C ILE A 106 -11.48 6.25 22.56
N THR A 107 -11.23 7.27 23.37
CA THR A 107 -10.41 8.42 22.95
C THR A 107 -9.02 7.97 22.48
N GLN A 108 -8.36 7.09 23.24
CA GLN A 108 -7.04 6.57 22.87
C GLN A 108 -7.07 5.72 21.59
N TYR A 109 -8.09 4.88 21.42
CA TYR A 109 -8.23 4.08 20.20
C TYR A 109 -8.56 4.94 18.98
N GLU A 110 -9.35 6.00 19.12
CA GLU A 110 -9.64 6.93 18.04
C GLU A 110 -8.40 7.70 17.59
N GLU A 111 -7.56 8.15 18.54
CA GLU A 111 -6.28 8.79 18.25
C GLU A 111 -5.33 7.83 17.51
N ALA A 112 -5.18 6.59 18.00
CA ALA A 112 -4.35 5.58 17.37
C ALA A 112 -4.84 5.23 15.96
N ARG A 113 -6.16 4.98 15.80
CA ARG A 113 -6.78 4.73 14.50
C ARG A 113 -6.53 5.89 13.54
N GLY A 114 -6.71 7.13 14.00
CA GLY A 114 -6.50 8.34 13.19
C GLY A 114 -5.05 8.47 12.69
N TRP A 115 -4.07 8.07 13.51
CA TRP A 115 -2.67 8.02 13.09
C TRP A 115 -2.44 6.99 11.97
N HIS A 116 -2.97 5.77 12.11
CA HIS A 116 -2.87 4.73 11.08
C HIS A 116 -3.61 5.11 9.80
N GLU A 117 -4.79 5.74 9.89
CA GLU A 117 -5.51 6.25 8.71
C GLU A 117 -4.69 7.30 7.95
N GLN A 118 -4.04 8.22 8.66
CA GLN A 118 -3.18 9.22 8.03
C GLN A 118 -1.96 8.58 7.35
N GLN A 119 -1.35 7.59 8.00
CA GLN A 119 -0.23 6.84 7.43
C GLN A 119 -0.68 6.07 6.18
N PHE A 120 -1.80 5.35 6.27
CA PHE A 120 -2.39 4.61 5.16
C PHE A 120 -2.61 5.51 3.94
N GLN A 121 -3.20 6.70 4.12
CA GLN A 121 -3.41 7.64 3.01
C GLN A 121 -2.09 8.11 2.38
N THR A 122 -1.06 8.31 3.20
CA THR A 122 0.27 8.71 2.73
C THR A 122 0.91 7.61 1.89
N LEU A 123 0.95 6.38 2.41
CA LEU A 123 1.50 5.22 1.72
C LEU A 123 0.71 4.88 0.45
N HIS A 124 -0.62 5.03 0.50
CA HIS A 124 -1.49 4.80 -0.65
C HIS A 124 -1.17 5.80 -1.78
N GLY A 125 -0.97 7.07 -1.44
CA GLY A 125 -0.55 8.10 -2.39
C GLY A 125 0.80 7.80 -3.05
N GLN A 126 1.77 7.29 -2.27
CA GLN A 126 3.06 6.84 -2.79
C GLN A 126 2.90 5.64 -3.74
N CYS A 127 2.14 4.62 -3.34
CA CYS A 127 1.87 3.44 -4.15
C CYS A 127 1.23 3.80 -5.50
N VAL A 128 0.24 4.71 -5.51
CA VAL A 128 -0.38 5.22 -6.74
C VAL A 128 0.64 5.92 -7.65
N THR A 129 1.59 6.65 -7.06
CA THR A 129 2.63 7.36 -7.81
C THR A 129 3.62 6.38 -8.44
N LEU A 130 4.11 5.40 -7.68
CA LEU A 130 5.02 4.38 -8.19
C LEU A 130 4.34 3.49 -9.24
N LYS A 131 3.05 3.15 -9.09
CA LYS A 131 2.27 2.43 -10.11
C LYS A 131 2.21 3.21 -11.43
N LYS A 132 2.05 4.54 -11.38
CA LYS A 132 2.09 5.40 -12.58
C LYS A 132 3.49 5.42 -13.22
N GLU A 133 4.54 5.52 -12.41
CA GLU A 133 5.93 5.44 -12.89
C GLU A 133 6.18 4.11 -13.60
N ARG A 134 5.78 2.99 -12.98
CA ARG A 134 5.92 1.63 -13.54
C ARG A 134 5.28 1.53 -14.92
N VAL A 135 4.07 2.07 -15.10
CA VAL A 135 3.39 2.07 -16.41
C VAL A 135 4.16 2.89 -17.45
N ALA A 136 4.67 4.06 -17.08
CA ALA A 136 5.45 4.91 -17.98
C ALA A 136 6.78 4.26 -18.40
N LEU A 137 7.44 3.56 -17.49
CA LEU A 137 8.67 2.82 -17.77
C LEU A 137 8.42 1.60 -18.67
N HIS A 138 7.35 0.83 -18.43
CA HIS A 138 6.94 -0.26 -19.34
C HIS A 138 6.68 0.25 -20.75
N LYS A 139 5.99 1.38 -20.88
CA LYS A 139 5.78 2.03 -22.17
C LYS A 139 7.10 2.40 -22.85
N THR A 140 8.04 2.97 -22.10
CA THR A 140 9.39 3.30 -22.60
C THR A 140 10.11 2.05 -23.12
N CYS A 141 10.06 0.93 -22.40
CA CYS A 141 10.61 -0.35 -22.86
C CYS A 141 10.00 -0.80 -24.19
N ILE A 142 8.67 -0.74 -24.32
CA ILE A 142 7.96 -1.12 -25.55
C ILE A 142 8.39 -0.23 -26.73
N GLU A 143 8.50 1.08 -26.51
CA GLU A 143 8.94 2.03 -27.54
C GLU A 143 10.36 1.76 -28.01
N ILE A 144 11.30 1.53 -27.09
CA ILE A 144 12.69 1.18 -27.41
C ILE A 144 12.74 -0.15 -28.18
N CYS A 145 12.02 -1.17 -27.73
CA CYS A 145 11.93 -2.45 -28.43
C CYS A 145 11.35 -2.30 -29.85
N SER A 146 10.36 -1.43 -30.04
CA SER A 146 9.82 -1.10 -31.36
C SER A 146 10.86 -0.42 -32.25
N ILE A 147 11.68 0.50 -31.71
CA ILE A 147 12.80 1.11 -32.43
C ILE A 147 13.84 0.06 -32.82
N PHE A 148 14.26 -0.81 -31.90
CA PHE A 148 15.20 -1.89 -32.20
C PHE A 148 14.71 -2.85 -33.27
N ARG A 149 13.41 -3.16 -33.29
CA ARG A 149 12.81 -3.95 -34.35
C ARG A 149 12.91 -3.25 -35.71
N ARG A 150 12.54 -1.96 -35.78
CA ARG A 150 12.63 -1.14 -37.00
C ARG A 150 14.07 -0.99 -37.50
N ASN A 151 15.03 -0.86 -36.59
CA ASN A 151 16.45 -0.70 -36.91
C ASN A 151 17.16 -2.04 -37.18
N GLY A 152 16.46 -3.17 -37.17
CA GLY A 152 17.03 -4.50 -37.41
C GLY A 152 17.98 -4.99 -36.31
N VAL A 153 18.01 -4.35 -35.14
CA VAL A 153 18.91 -4.69 -34.02
C VAL A 153 18.65 -6.12 -33.53
N PHE A 154 17.39 -6.51 -33.39
CA PHE A 154 17.04 -7.87 -32.95
C PHE A 154 17.49 -8.96 -33.93
N GLU A 155 17.45 -8.69 -35.23
CA GLU A 155 17.93 -9.63 -36.26
C GLU A 155 19.45 -9.80 -36.21
N VAL A 156 20.18 -8.72 -35.94
CA VAL A 156 21.63 -8.75 -35.76
C VAL A 156 21.99 -9.52 -34.49
N VAL A 157 21.31 -9.25 -33.37
CA VAL A 157 21.53 -9.95 -32.11
C VAL A 157 21.21 -11.44 -32.26
N ARG A 158 20.10 -11.82 -32.88
CA ARG A 158 19.72 -13.23 -33.10
C ARG A 158 20.78 -13.97 -33.91
N ARG A 159 21.25 -13.38 -35.03
CA ARG A 159 22.33 -13.96 -35.85
C ARG A 159 23.63 -14.12 -35.07
N ARG A 160 23.98 -13.17 -34.20
CA ARG A 160 25.17 -13.28 -33.34
C ARG A 160 25.03 -14.36 -32.28
N LEU A 161 23.87 -14.46 -31.63
CA LEU A 161 23.61 -15.51 -30.62
C LEU A 161 23.64 -16.92 -31.23
N ALA A 162 23.09 -17.11 -32.43
CA ALA A 162 23.15 -18.39 -33.15
C ALA A 162 24.59 -18.82 -33.44
N LYS A 163 25.44 -17.90 -33.93
CA LYS A 163 26.87 -18.16 -34.16
C LYS A 163 27.61 -18.51 -32.87
N VAL A 164 27.29 -17.85 -31.75
CA VAL A 164 27.90 -18.16 -30.45
C VAL A 164 27.44 -19.53 -29.94
N ALA A 165 26.19 -19.93 -30.19
CA ALA A 165 25.68 -21.24 -29.81
C ALA A 165 26.32 -22.37 -30.63
N GLU A 166 26.61 -22.15 -31.92
CA GLU A 166 27.33 -23.10 -32.78
C GLU A 166 28.80 -23.28 -32.37
N LEU A 167 29.39 -22.29 -31.71
CA LEU A 167 30.78 -22.31 -31.23
C LEU A 167 30.95 -22.89 -29.83
N LYS A 168 29.87 -23.23 -29.11
CA LYS A 168 30.00 -23.97 -27.84
C LYS A 168 30.35 -25.43 -28.15
N PRO A 169 31.50 -25.95 -27.67
CA PRO A 169 31.81 -27.37 -27.85
C PRO A 169 30.73 -28.21 -27.19
N LYS A 170 30.25 -29.24 -27.91
CA LYS A 170 29.45 -30.31 -27.29
C LYS A 170 30.36 -30.98 -26.26
N SER A 171 30.14 -30.68 -24.99
CA SER A 171 30.76 -31.43 -23.88
C SER A 171 30.25 -32.87 -23.96
N THR A 172 31.10 -33.75 -24.51
CA THR A 172 31.05 -35.21 -24.30
C THR A 172 31.31 -35.54 -22.85
#